data_AF-A0A2G8T8U5-F1
#
_entry.id   AF-A0A2G8T8U5-F1
#
_cell.length_a   1.000
_cell.length_b   1.000
_cell.length_c   1.000
_cell.angle_alpha   90.00
_cell.angle_beta   90.00
_cell.angle_gamma   90.00
#
_symmetry.space_group_name_H-M   'P 1'
#
loop_
_entity.id
_entity.type
_entity.pdbx_description
1 polymer ?
#
loop_
_entity_poly.entity_id
_entity_poly.type
_entity_poly.pdbx_seq_one_letter_code
_entity_poly.pdbx_strand_id
1 'polypeptide(L)'
;MVAEFEKKGLSRKDAIAESETLMKTGTSMPLANPVEVGDKFFKVVPADGTVGPNSAFWATEKDLAGLKGLRYDQIADRLGIPLVSQQGVKFEVVEITALRPGMTFTSVIAPTTELGANGTVWSQSGKGIQTLLIDRSIFTSPKLTAMTFP
;
A
#
# COMPACT_ATOMS: atom_id res chain seq x y z
N MET A 1 1.42 0.03 -16.58
CA MET A 1 2.10 -0.80 -15.57
C MET A 1 3.17 -1.69 -16.22
N VAL A 2 2.80 -2.60 -17.15
CA VAL A 2 3.78 -3.45 -17.89
C VAL A 2 4.96 -2.64 -18.46
N ALA A 3 4.67 -1.57 -19.21
CA ALA A 3 5.73 -0.72 -19.77
C ALA A 3 6.65 -0.08 -18.71
N GLU A 4 6.14 0.20 -17.51
CA GLU A 4 6.98 0.75 -16.42
C GLU A 4 7.90 -0.33 -15.84
N PHE A 5 7.42 -1.58 -15.73
CA PHE A 5 8.28 -2.69 -15.37
C PHE A 5 9.35 -3.00 -16.44
N GLU A 6 8.99 -2.93 -17.73
CA GLU A 6 9.96 -3.09 -18.83
C GLU A 6 11.04 -2.01 -18.80
N LYS A 7 10.69 -0.75 -18.52
CA LYS A 7 11.66 0.35 -18.31
C LYS A 7 12.64 0.08 -17.16
N LYS A 8 12.24 -0.71 -16.17
CA LYS A 8 13.10 -1.17 -15.06
C LYS A 8 13.98 -2.37 -15.42
N GLY A 9 13.92 -2.85 -16.66
CA GLY A 9 14.71 -3.96 -17.15
C GLY A 9 14.06 -5.33 -16.97
N LEU A 10 12.79 -5.41 -16.57
CA LEU A 10 12.08 -6.70 -16.59
C LEU A 10 11.82 -7.13 -18.04
N SER A 11 11.92 -8.43 -18.29
CA SER A 11 11.43 -8.98 -19.55
C SER A 11 9.93 -8.74 -19.68
N ARG A 12 9.40 -8.66 -20.90
CA ARG A 12 7.95 -8.49 -21.11
C ARG A 12 7.11 -9.54 -20.37
N LYS A 13 7.58 -10.79 -20.37
CA LYS A 13 6.91 -11.90 -19.69
C LYS A 13 6.82 -11.64 -18.19
N ASP A 14 7.93 -11.25 -17.57
CA ASP A 14 7.98 -10.99 -16.12
C ASP A 14 7.21 -9.72 -15.76
N ALA A 15 7.29 -8.68 -16.61
CA ALA A 15 6.53 -7.45 -16.44
C ALA A 15 5.01 -7.67 -16.48
N ILE A 16 4.53 -8.58 -17.34
CA ILE A 16 3.13 -9.01 -17.36
C ILE A 16 2.79 -9.75 -16.06
N ALA A 17 3.59 -10.74 -15.66
CA ALA A 17 3.34 -11.52 -14.45
C ALA A 17 3.30 -10.65 -13.18
N GLU A 18 4.21 -9.70 -13.04
CA GLU A 18 4.23 -8.75 -11.92
C GLU A 18 3.04 -7.78 -11.97
N SER A 19 2.69 -7.27 -13.17
CA SER A 19 1.52 -6.41 -13.33
C SER A 19 0.24 -7.15 -12.95
N GLU A 20 0.06 -8.40 -13.39
CA GLU A 20 -1.10 -9.22 -13.03
C GLU A 20 -1.17 -9.48 -11.52
N THR A 21 -0.02 -9.74 -10.88
CA THR A 21 0.04 -9.94 -9.43
C THR A 21 -0.45 -8.70 -8.69
N LEU A 22 0.02 -7.52 -9.08
CA LEU A 22 -0.42 -6.27 -8.47
C LEU A 22 -1.87 -5.93 -8.82
N MET A 23 -2.32 -6.21 -10.04
CA MET A 23 -3.73 -6.00 -10.44
C MET A 23 -4.70 -6.84 -9.60
N LYS A 24 -4.34 -8.07 -9.24
CA LYS A 24 -5.15 -8.94 -8.37
C LYS A 24 -5.36 -8.40 -6.96
N THR A 25 -4.52 -7.46 -6.51
CA THR A 25 -4.68 -6.83 -5.19
C THR A 25 -5.76 -5.75 -5.16
N GLY A 26 -6.30 -5.37 -6.33
CA GLY A 26 -7.37 -4.40 -6.45
C GLY A 26 -8.60 -4.94 -7.17
N THR A 27 -9.73 -4.25 -6.98
CA THR A 27 -11.00 -4.54 -7.67
C THR A 27 -11.25 -3.63 -8.87
N SER A 28 -10.46 -2.56 -9.03
CA SER A 28 -10.53 -1.65 -10.16
C SER A 28 -9.30 -1.72 -11.04
N MET A 29 -9.44 -1.38 -12.32
CA MET A 29 -8.31 -1.18 -13.22
C MET A 29 -7.38 -0.09 -12.63
N PRO A 30 -6.06 -0.34 -12.48
CA PRO A 30 -5.17 0.66 -11.92
C PRO A 30 -5.03 1.89 -12.82
N LEU A 31 -5.25 3.06 -12.25
CA LEU A 31 -5.07 4.35 -12.93
C LEU A 31 -3.63 4.82 -12.75
N ALA A 32 -2.98 5.21 -13.84
CA ALA A 32 -1.61 5.69 -13.80
C ALA A 32 -1.57 7.16 -13.36
N ASN A 33 -0.74 7.48 -12.37
CA ASN A 33 -0.54 8.85 -11.90
C ASN A 33 0.93 9.24 -12.07
N PRO A 34 1.20 10.44 -12.64
CA PRO A 34 2.54 10.99 -12.62
C PRO A 34 2.98 11.26 -11.18
N VAL A 35 4.28 11.14 -10.95
CA VAL A 35 4.94 11.54 -9.70
C VAL A 35 5.99 12.56 -10.01
N GLU A 36 6.01 13.62 -9.22
CA GLU A 36 7.00 14.69 -9.26
C GLU A 36 7.96 14.58 -8.08
N VAL A 37 9.10 15.26 -8.19
CA VAL A 37 10.09 15.32 -7.10
C VAL A 37 9.48 16.05 -5.91
N GLY A 38 9.60 15.47 -4.72
CA GLY A 38 9.02 16.00 -3.49
C GLY A 38 7.65 15.43 -3.12
N ASP A 39 6.99 14.70 -4.03
CA ASP A 39 5.75 14.01 -3.72
C ASP A 39 5.95 13.00 -2.57
N LYS A 40 4.97 12.95 -1.66
CA LYS A 40 5.03 12.12 -0.47
C LYS A 40 4.01 10.99 -0.52
N PHE A 41 4.45 9.83 -0.06
CA PHE A 41 3.61 8.65 0.08
C PHE A 41 3.77 8.06 1.46
N PHE A 42 2.68 7.49 1.95
CA PHE A 42 2.56 7.06 3.33
C PHE A 42 2.17 5.60 3.41
N LYS A 43 2.59 4.93 4.47
CA LYS A 43 2.18 3.57 4.78
C LYS A 43 1.80 3.48 6.24
N VAL A 44 0.62 2.97 6.48
CA VAL A 44 0.13 2.65 7.82
C VAL A 44 0.56 1.22 8.13
N VAL A 45 1.26 1.04 9.24
CA VAL A 45 1.74 -0.26 9.71
C VAL A 45 1.32 -0.47 11.17
N PRO A 46 1.12 -1.72 11.62
CA PRO A 46 1.01 -1.98 13.06
C PRO A 46 2.21 -1.38 13.79
N ALA A 47 2.00 -0.89 15.02
CA ALA A 47 3.10 -0.38 15.85
C ALA A 47 4.22 -1.41 15.98
N ASP A 48 5.48 -0.95 15.96
CA ASP A 48 6.70 -1.77 15.92
C ASP A 48 6.84 -2.63 14.64
N GLY A 49 5.92 -2.44 13.67
CA GLY A 49 5.95 -3.10 12.38
C GLY A 49 7.09 -2.57 11.49
N THR A 50 7.66 -3.46 10.68
CA THR A 50 8.70 -3.08 9.72
C THR A 50 8.13 -2.94 8.31
N VAL A 51 8.61 -1.93 7.58
CA VAL A 51 8.29 -1.75 6.16
C VAL A 51 9.45 -2.30 5.34
N GLY A 52 9.17 -3.35 4.56
CA GLY A 52 10.16 -3.87 3.61
C GLY A 52 10.58 -2.80 2.60
N PRO A 53 11.88 -2.73 2.22
CA PRO A 53 12.40 -1.66 1.35
C PRO A 53 11.70 -1.60 -0.01
N ASN A 54 11.23 -2.75 -0.49
CA ASN A 54 10.59 -2.91 -1.81
C ASN A 54 9.06 -2.99 -1.74
N SER A 55 8.43 -2.60 -0.63
CA SER A 55 6.97 -2.67 -0.53
C SER A 55 6.29 -1.83 -1.61
N ALA A 56 5.36 -2.43 -2.37
CA ALA A 56 4.66 -1.75 -3.45
C ALA A 56 3.44 -0.94 -2.95
N PHE A 57 2.91 -1.23 -1.76
CA PHE A 57 1.61 -0.71 -1.29
C PHE A 57 1.77 0.50 -0.37
N TRP A 58 1.29 1.65 -0.85
CA TRP A 58 1.34 2.95 -0.18
C TRP A 58 0.02 3.71 -0.34
N ALA A 59 -0.09 4.85 0.31
CA ALA A 59 -1.26 5.73 0.33
C ALA A 59 -0.81 7.18 0.06
N THR A 60 -1.70 7.98 -0.53
CA THR A 60 -1.47 9.44 -0.63
C THR A 60 -1.80 10.13 0.69
N GLU A 61 -1.40 11.40 0.84
CA GLU A 61 -1.79 12.20 2.00
C GLU A 61 -3.33 12.30 2.15
N LYS A 62 -4.05 12.40 1.03
CA LYS A 62 -5.52 12.43 1.01
C LYS A 62 -6.11 11.14 1.58
N ASP A 63 -5.56 9.99 1.19
CA ASP A 63 -6.02 8.69 1.67
C ASP A 63 -5.77 8.55 3.17
N LEU A 64 -4.59 8.99 3.63
CA LEU A 64 -4.20 9.01 5.05
C LEU A 64 -5.11 9.94 5.88
N ALA A 65 -5.43 11.12 5.35
CA ALA A 65 -6.36 12.05 6.00
C ALA A 65 -7.76 11.43 6.17
N GLY A 66 -8.19 10.58 5.23
CA GLY A 66 -9.43 9.82 5.31
C GLY A 66 -9.49 8.77 6.41
N LEU A 67 -8.37 8.47 7.08
CA LEU A 67 -8.31 7.57 8.23
C LEU A 67 -8.49 8.28 9.58
N LYS A 68 -8.37 9.62 9.61
CA LYS A 68 -8.48 10.40 10.86
C LYS A 68 -9.87 10.22 11.48
N GLY A 69 -9.89 9.91 12.77
CA GLY A 69 -11.12 9.70 13.55
C GLY A 69 -11.76 8.32 13.37
N LEU A 70 -11.20 7.45 12.54
CA LEU A 70 -11.60 6.05 12.47
C LEU A 70 -11.03 5.27 13.65
N ARG A 71 -11.76 4.25 14.09
CA ARG A 71 -11.26 3.25 15.04
C ARG A 71 -10.35 2.25 14.33
N TYR A 72 -9.56 1.52 15.12
CA TYR A 72 -8.64 0.48 14.66
C TYR A 72 -9.28 -0.50 13.65
N ASP A 73 -10.42 -1.08 14.00
CA ASP A 73 -11.18 -2.04 13.18
C ASP A 73 -11.59 -1.44 11.82
N GLN A 74 -11.97 -0.17 11.81
CA GLN A 74 -12.38 0.55 10.61
C GLN A 74 -11.19 0.89 9.70
N ILE A 75 -10.03 1.19 10.30
CA ILE A 75 -8.78 1.43 9.57
C ILE A 75 -8.32 0.12 8.93
N ALA A 76 -8.30 -0.98 9.69
CA ALA A 76 -7.96 -2.31 9.20
C ALA A 76 -8.85 -2.72 8.01
N ASP A 77 -10.17 -2.56 8.13
CA ASP A 77 -11.14 -2.89 7.08
C ASP A 77 -10.92 -2.07 5.81
N ARG A 78 -10.70 -0.76 5.98
CA ARG A 78 -10.48 0.14 4.85
C ARG A 78 -9.18 -0.16 4.11
N LEU A 79 -8.13 -0.52 4.83
CA LEU A 79 -6.82 -0.85 4.27
C LEU A 79 -6.71 -2.32 3.83
N GLY A 80 -7.73 -3.14 4.08
CA GLY A 80 -7.71 -4.57 3.76
C GLY A 80 -6.66 -5.35 4.57
N ILE A 81 -6.26 -4.85 5.75
CA ILE A 81 -5.25 -5.49 6.59
C ILE A 81 -5.95 -6.53 7.47
N PRO A 82 -5.53 -7.81 7.45
CA PRO A 82 -6.15 -8.84 8.26
C PRO A 82 -6.04 -8.59 9.78
N LEU A 83 -7.12 -8.88 10.51
CA LEU A 83 -7.25 -8.68 11.96
C LEU A 83 -6.40 -9.66 12.81
N VAL A 84 -5.91 -10.77 12.24
CA VAL A 84 -5.06 -11.73 12.97
C VAL A 84 -3.62 -11.24 13.07
N SER A 85 -3.16 -10.51 12.04
CA SER A 85 -1.83 -9.88 11.97
C SER A 85 -1.72 -8.63 12.87
N GLN A 86 -2.69 -8.42 13.74
CA GLN A 86 -3.00 -7.16 14.41
C GLN A 86 -3.10 -7.37 15.93
N GLN A 87 -1.98 -7.72 16.58
CA GLN A 87 -1.89 -7.83 18.04
C GLN A 87 -1.71 -6.47 18.75
N GLY A 88 -1.52 -5.38 17.99
CA GLY A 88 -1.33 -4.03 18.51
C GLY A 88 -2.61 -3.19 18.44
N VAL A 89 -2.83 -2.34 19.45
CA VAL A 89 -3.98 -1.39 19.52
C VAL A 89 -3.64 -0.01 18.93
N LYS A 90 -2.64 0.05 18.04
CA LYS A 90 -2.17 1.29 17.40
C LYS A 90 -1.53 0.99 16.05
N PHE A 91 -1.65 1.95 15.14
CA PHE A 91 -0.84 2.01 13.94
C PHE A 91 0.14 3.18 13.96
N GLU A 92 1.27 2.97 13.33
CA GLU A 92 2.26 4.01 13.03
C GLU A 92 2.26 4.33 11.54
N VAL A 93 2.72 5.53 11.21
CA VAL A 93 2.79 6.00 9.83
C VAL A 93 4.23 6.19 9.41
N VAL A 94 4.57 5.57 8.30
CA VAL A 94 5.87 5.68 7.63
C VAL A 94 5.71 6.50 6.36
N GLU A 95 6.66 7.39 6.09
CA GLU A 95 6.71 8.28 4.92
C GLU A 95 7.88 7.91 4.01
N ILE A 96 7.67 8.10 2.70
CA ILE A 96 8.73 8.20 1.69
C ILE A 96 8.49 9.43 0.82
N THR A 97 9.56 9.93 0.21
CA THR A 97 9.52 11.09 -0.68
C THR A 97 10.13 10.75 -2.03
N ALA A 98 9.50 11.20 -3.11
CA ALA A 98 9.99 11.06 -4.46
C ALA A 98 11.26 11.91 -4.67
N LEU A 99 12.33 11.27 -5.12
CA LEU A 99 13.61 11.88 -5.45
C LEU A 99 13.75 12.15 -6.95
N ARG A 100 12.96 11.45 -7.77
CA ARG A 100 12.95 11.56 -9.24
C ARG A 100 11.51 11.42 -9.76
N PRO A 101 11.18 12.02 -10.93
CA PRO A 101 9.89 11.80 -11.56
C PRO A 101 9.67 10.34 -11.91
N GLY A 102 8.41 9.91 -11.91
CA GLY A 102 8.05 8.54 -12.25
C GLY A 102 6.55 8.34 -12.35
N MET A 103 6.12 7.08 -12.22
CA MET A 103 4.72 6.70 -12.30
C MET A 103 4.32 5.83 -11.11
N THR A 104 3.11 6.08 -10.61
CA THR A 104 2.44 5.21 -9.64
C THR A 104 1.10 4.77 -10.20
N PHE A 105 0.49 3.77 -9.58
CA PHE A 105 -0.79 3.26 -10.03
C PHE A 105 -1.77 3.14 -8.87
N THR A 106 -2.94 3.74 -9.03
CA THR A 106 -3.95 3.73 -7.97
C THR A 106 -5.07 2.78 -8.31
N SER A 107 -5.49 1.95 -7.37
CA SER A 107 -6.67 1.09 -7.51
C SER A 107 -7.44 0.98 -6.20
N VAL A 108 -8.69 0.54 -6.29
CA VAL A 108 -9.49 0.17 -5.12
C VAL A 108 -8.97 -1.15 -4.58
N ILE A 109 -8.63 -1.20 -3.29
CA ILE A 109 -8.15 -2.40 -2.60
C ILE A 109 -9.19 -3.52 -2.73
N ALA A 110 -8.74 -4.74 -3.02
CA ALA A 110 -9.63 -5.90 -3.06
C ALA A 110 -9.99 -6.38 -1.65
N PRO A 111 -11.17 -6.99 -1.45
CA PRO A 111 -11.48 -7.70 -0.22
C PRO A 111 -10.39 -8.73 0.09
N THR A 112 -9.99 -8.81 1.36
CA THR A 112 -9.00 -9.79 1.82
C THR A 112 -9.63 -10.77 2.78
N THR A 113 -9.23 -12.03 2.70
CA THR A 113 -9.62 -13.07 3.65
C THR A 113 -8.40 -13.78 4.22
N GLU A 114 -8.40 -14.03 5.51
CA GLU A 114 -7.34 -14.77 6.21
C GLU A 114 -7.96 -15.79 7.16
N LEU A 115 -7.43 -17.01 7.16
CA LEU A 115 -7.79 -18.02 8.15
C LEU A 115 -6.89 -17.86 9.38
N GLY A 116 -7.48 -17.44 10.49
CA GLY A 116 -6.76 -17.30 11.76
C GLY A 116 -6.36 -18.66 12.36
N ALA A 117 -5.36 -18.64 13.25
CA ALA A 117 -4.82 -19.84 13.90
C ALA A 117 -5.86 -20.63 14.71
N ASN A 118 -6.97 -20.00 15.11
CA ASN A 118 -8.09 -20.62 15.82
C ASN A 118 -9.20 -21.14 14.86
N GLY A 119 -8.96 -21.16 13.55
CA GLY A 119 -9.94 -21.56 12.54
C GLY A 119 -10.96 -20.49 12.17
N THR A 120 -10.86 -19.28 12.72
CA THR A 120 -11.76 -18.17 12.36
C THR A 120 -11.36 -17.57 11.01
N VAL A 121 -12.31 -17.48 10.07
CA VAL A 121 -12.11 -16.75 8.81
C VAL A 121 -12.36 -15.27 9.05
N TRP A 122 -11.32 -14.47 8.88
CA TRP A 122 -11.41 -13.02 8.91
C TRP A 122 -11.57 -12.51 7.48
N SER A 123 -12.49 -11.58 7.29
CA SER A 123 -12.72 -10.93 6.01
C SER A 123 -12.69 -9.42 6.21
N GLN A 124 -11.92 -8.72 5.40
CA GLN A 124 -11.96 -7.27 5.29
C GLN A 124 -12.64 -6.90 3.98
N SER A 125 -13.50 -5.90 4.03
CA SER A 125 -14.31 -5.49 2.89
C SER A 125 -13.46 -4.98 1.74
N GLY A 126 -12.28 -4.39 2.01
CA GLY A 126 -11.36 -3.90 1.00
C GLY A 126 -12.03 -2.88 0.08
N LYS A 127 -11.94 -1.60 0.44
CA LYS A 127 -12.59 -0.49 -0.30
C LYS A 127 -11.81 0.80 -0.28
N GLY A 128 -10.71 0.83 0.48
CA GLY A 128 -9.77 1.94 0.44
C GLY A 128 -9.09 2.04 -0.92
N ILE A 129 -8.38 3.13 -1.09
CA ILE A 129 -7.53 3.35 -2.24
C ILE A 129 -6.11 2.90 -1.87
N GLN A 130 -5.49 2.12 -2.74
CA GLN A 130 -4.06 1.82 -2.67
C GLN A 130 -3.33 2.53 -3.80
N THR A 131 -2.11 2.97 -3.50
CA THR A 131 -1.15 3.48 -4.46
C THR A 131 0.01 2.50 -4.58
N LEU A 132 0.19 1.99 -5.79
CA LEU A 132 1.19 1.00 -6.16
C LEU A 132 2.45 1.70 -6.69
N LEU A 133 3.55 1.52 -5.97
CA LEU A 133 4.86 2.04 -6.34
C LEU A 133 5.64 0.96 -7.07
N ILE A 134 5.64 1.04 -8.40
CA ILE A 134 6.27 0.04 -9.27
C ILE A 134 7.79 0.17 -9.28
N ASP A 135 8.30 1.38 -9.10
CA ASP A 135 9.73 1.65 -8.95
C ASP A 135 10.02 2.25 -7.57
N ARG A 136 10.51 1.43 -6.63
CA ARG A 136 10.91 1.94 -5.31
C ARG A 136 12.23 2.72 -5.35
N SER A 137 13.05 2.57 -6.39
CA SER A 137 14.35 3.24 -6.47
C SER A 137 14.26 4.75 -6.68
N ILE A 138 13.09 5.28 -7.05
CA ILE A 138 12.88 6.73 -7.21
C ILE A 138 12.51 7.44 -5.92
N PHE A 139 12.32 6.73 -4.80
CA PHE A 139 11.96 7.36 -3.52
C PHE A 139 13.01 7.10 -2.44
N THR A 140 12.94 7.88 -1.37
CA THR A 140 13.74 7.68 -0.17
C THR A 140 13.48 6.33 0.51
N SER A 141 14.38 5.97 1.42
CA SER A 141 14.12 4.92 2.41
C SER A 141 12.91 5.29 3.28
N PRO A 142 12.10 4.30 3.70
CA PRO A 142 10.98 4.54 4.62
C PRO A 142 11.44 5.17 5.93
N LYS A 143 10.75 6.22 6.38
CA LYS A 143 11.03 6.92 7.64
C LYS A 143 9.75 7.04 8.48
N LEU A 144 9.85 6.68 9.76
CA LEU A 144 8.75 6.85 10.72
C LEU A 144 8.40 8.33 10.88
N THR A 145 7.11 8.63 10.95
CA THR A 145 6.58 9.97 11.22
C THR A 145 6.11 10.08 12.68
N ALA A 146 5.77 11.28 13.13
CA ALA A 146 5.11 11.47 14.43
C ALA A 146 3.61 11.10 14.40
N MET A 147 3.04 10.77 13.24
CA MET A 147 1.63 10.44 13.10
C MET A 147 1.37 9.00 13.54
N THR A 148 0.33 8.83 14.34
CA THR A 148 -0.17 7.54 14.80
C THR A 148 -1.68 7.49 14.64
N PHE A 149 -2.21 6.27 14.52
CA PHE A 149 -3.65 6.01 14.59
C PHE A 149 -3.95 5.05 15.74
N PRO A 150 -5.19 5.08 16.28
CA PRO A 150 -5.67 4.04 17.15
C PRO A 150 -5.59 2.67 16.50
#